data_AF-A0AAW8ANW5-F1
#
_entry.id   AF-A0AAW8ANW5-F1
#
_cell.length_a   1.000
_cell.length_b   1.000
_cell.length_c   1.000
_cell.angle_alpha   90.00
_cell.angle_beta   90.00
_cell.angle_gamma   90.00
#
_symmetry.space_group_name_H-M   'P 1'
#
loop_
_entity.id
_entity.type
_entity.pdbx_description
1 polymer ?
#
loop_
_entity_poly.entity_id
_entity_poly.type
_entity_poly.pdbx_seq_one_letter_code
_entity_poly.pdbx_strand_id
1 'polypeptide(L)' 'VLVELVDNRDQLLSFLDSEISQALSYHFSNNNITVRHNEEYERVEGLDNGVILHLKSGKKIKADALLWCSGRTGNT' A
#
# COMPACT_ATOMS: atom_id res chain seq x y z
N VAL A 1 2.11 -11.36 -10.89
CA VAL A 1 2.70 -10.79 -9.66
C VAL A 1 1.55 -10.31 -8.80
N LEU A 2 1.52 -10.67 -7.52
CA LEU A 2 0.51 -10.18 -6.56
C LEU A 2 1.09 -8.93 -5.88
N VAL A 3 0.31 -7.86 -5.81
CA VAL A 3 0.73 -6.62 -5.15
C VAL A 3 -0.31 -6.24 -4.09
N GLU A 4 0.16 -5.98 -2.88
CA GLU A 4 -0.64 -5.29 -1.86
C GLU A 4 -0.15 -3.85 -1.72
N LEU A 5 -1.03 -2.89 -2.02
CA LEU A 5 -0.80 -1.47 -1.83
C LEU A 5 -1.45 -1.04 -0.51
N VAL A 6 -0.65 -0.57 0.43
CA VAL A 6 -1.12 -0.05 1.73
C VAL A 6 -1.18 1.47 1.64
N ASP A 7 -2.37 2.04 1.85
CA ASP A 7 -2.61 3.48 1.86
C ASP A 7 -3.24 3.89 3.20
N ASN A 8 -2.74 4.98 3.77
CA ASN A 8 -3.29 5.55 5.01
C ASN A 8 -4.56 6.37 4.76
N ARG A 9 -4.87 6.67 3.50
CA ARG A 9 -6.09 7.37 3.09
C ARG A 9 -7.26 6.40 2.88
N ASP A 10 -8.45 6.98 2.93
CA ASP A 10 -9.74 6.32 2.69
C ASP A 10 -9.98 6.03 1.19
N GLN A 11 -9.35 6.79 0.31
CA GLN A 11 -9.42 6.63 -1.15
C GLN A 11 -8.05 6.80 -1.82
N LEU A 12 -7.81 5.97 -2.84
CA LEU A 12 -6.62 6.05 -3.68
C LEU A 12 -6.61 7.40 -4.43
N LEU A 13 -5.46 8.10 -4.40
CA LEU A 13 -5.28 9.40 -5.09
C LEU A 13 -6.43 10.38 -4.80
N SER A 14 -6.79 10.58 -3.53
CA SER A 14 -7.90 11.46 -3.11
C SER A 14 -7.79 12.93 -3.51
N PHE A 15 -6.68 13.35 -4.12
CA PHE A 15 -6.50 14.67 -4.72
C PHE A 15 -7.03 14.77 -6.16
N LEU A 16 -7.25 13.63 -6.82
CA LEU A 16 -7.88 13.55 -8.13
C LEU A 16 -9.40 13.51 -8.00
N ASP A 17 -10.08 13.72 -9.13
CA ASP A 17 -11.52 13.53 -9.21
C ASP A 17 -11.92 12.08 -8.88
N SER A 18 -13.06 11.94 -8.20
CA SER A 18 -13.58 10.66 -7.74
C SER A 18 -13.78 9.63 -8.86
N GLU A 19 -14.19 10.05 -10.07
CA GLU A 19 -14.38 9.15 -11.22
C GLU A 19 -13.05 8.58 -11.70
N ILE A 20 -12.00 9.42 -11.75
CA ILE A 20 -10.66 9.01 -12.17
C ILE A 20 -10.07 8.02 -11.16
N SER A 21 -10.16 8.33 -9.87
CA SER A 21 -9.66 7.48 -8.80
C SER A 21 -10.37 6.13 -8.75
N GLN A 22 -11.68 6.10 -9.02
CA GLN A 22 -12.45 4.86 -9.09
C GLN A 22 -12.10 4.02 -10.33
N ALA A 23 -11.96 4.65 -11.50
CA ALA A 23 -11.52 3.98 -12.72
C ALA A 23 -10.13 3.33 -12.54
N LEU A 24 -9.19 4.03 -11.91
CA LEU A 24 -7.87 3.48 -11.60
C LEU A 24 -7.95 2.29 -10.64
N SER A 25 -8.76 2.41 -9.59
CA SER A 25 -8.95 1.32 -8.61
C SER A 25 -9.56 0.07 -9.26
N TYR A 26 -10.48 0.27 -10.22
CA TYR A 26 -11.01 -0.81 -11.04
C TYR A 26 -9.93 -1.48 -11.88
N HIS A 27 -9.06 -0.70 -12.54
CA HIS A 27 -7.92 -1.25 -13.27
C HIS A 27 -6.93 -2.00 -12.39
N PHE A 28 -6.68 -1.54 -11.16
CA PHE A 28 -5.81 -2.25 -10.19
C PHE A 28 -6.37 -3.62 -9.81
N SER A 29 -7.68 -3.67 -9.55
CA SER A 29 -8.38 -4.92 -9.21
C SER A 29 -8.25 -5.95 -10.34
N ASN A 30 -8.34 -5.51 -11.60
CA ASN A 30 -8.14 -6.37 -12.78
C ASN A 30 -6.69 -6.84 -12.99
N ASN A 31 -5.70 -6.20 -12.34
CA ASN A 31 -4.28 -6.50 -12.48
C ASN A 31 -3.68 -7.18 -11.24
N ASN A 32 -4.50 -7.81 -10.38
CA ASN A 32 -4.07 -8.46 -9.13
C ASN A 32 -3.37 -7.50 -8.15
N ILE A 33 -3.80 -6.25 -8.11
CA ILE A 33 -3.36 -5.25 -7.14
C ILE A 33 -4.50 -5.05 -6.13
N THR A 34 -4.24 -5.41 -4.87
CA THR A 34 -5.18 -5.17 -3.77
C THR A 34 -4.78 -3.91 -3.03
N VAL A 35 -5.69 -2.94 -2.97
CA VAL A 35 -5.48 -1.71 -2.19
C VAL A 35 -6.12 -1.86 -0.82
N ARG A 36 -5.35 -1.60 0.25
CA ARG A 36 -5.82 -1.56 1.63
C ARG A 36 -5.82 -0.11 2.11
N HIS A 37 -7.01 0.46 2.18
CA HIS A 37 -7.25 1.81 2.71
C HIS A 37 -7.28 1.82 4.23
N ASN A 38 -7.06 3.01 4.80
CA ASN A 38 -7.07 3.24 6.26
C ASN A 38 -6.12 2.32 7.03
N GLU A 39 -5.03 1.89 6.39
CA GLU A 39 -4.00 1.09 7.02
C GLU A 39 -2.73 1.92 7.16
N GLU A 40 -2.13 1.85 8.34
CA GLU A 40 -0.87 2.53 8.61
C GLU A 40 0.18 1.52 9.05
N TYR A 41 1.37 1.67 8.49
CA TYR A 41 2.56 0.96 8.91
C TYR A 41 2.85 1.17 10.41
N GLU A 42 3.16 0.08 11.12
CA GLU A 42 3.69 0.12 12.48
C GLU A 42 5.17 -0.30 12.53
N ARG A 43 5.49 -1.51 12.02
CA ARG A 43 6.88 -2.01 11.95
C ARG A 43 7.08 -3.05 10.85
N VAL A 44 8.32 -3.16 10.34
CA VAL A 44 8.72 -4.21 9.38
C VAL A 44 9.55 -5.25 10.12
N GLU A 45 9.27 -6.51 9.85
CA GLU A 45 10.06 -7.64 10.31
C GLU A 45 10.65 -8.35 9.09
N GLY A 46 11.98 -8.35 8.98
CA GLY A 46 12.68 -9.07 7.93
C GLY A 46 12.74 -10.58 8.23
N LEU A 47 12.56 -11.40 7.20
CA LEU A 47 12.70 -12.85 7.24
C LEU A 47 13.77 -13.28 6.22
N ASP A 48 14.27 -14.51 6.35
CA ASP A 48 15.24 -15.08 5.40
C ASP A 48 14.71 -15.11 3.95
N ASN A 49 13.38 -15.19 3.78
CA ASN A 49 12.71 -15.28 2.47
C ASN A 49 11.61 -14.24 2.26
N GLY A 50 11.71 -13.07 2.89
CA GLY A 50 10.77 -11.99 2.66
C GLY A 50 10.62 -11.05 3.86
N VAL A 51 9.44 -10.50 4.02
CA VAL A 51 9.12 -9.50 5.04
C VAL A 51 7.71 -9.71 5.59
N ILE A 52 7.52 -9.35 6.86
CA ILE A 52 6.21 -9.17 7.47
C ILE A 52 6.03 -7.69 7.79
N LEU A 53 5.01 -7.08 7.20
CA LEU A 53 4.54 -5.75 7.52
C LEU A 53 3.50 -5.84 8.62
N HIS A 54 3.78 -5.23 9.77
CA HIS A 54 2.82 -5.07 10.87
C HIS A 54 2.14 -3.71 10.73
N LEU A 55 0.82 -3.70 10.79
CA LEU A 55 0.00 -2.50 10.65
C LEU A 55 -0.59 -2.11 12.02
N LYS A 56 -0.84 -0.81 12.23
CA LYS A 56 -1.44 -0.30 13.48
C LYS A 56 -2.83 -0.87 13.77
N SER A 57 -3.52 -1.39 12.76
CA SER A 57 -4.79 -2.12 12.92
C SER A 57 -4.62 -3.49 13.60
N GLY A 58 -3.37 -3.96 13.79
CA GLY A 58 -3.04 -5.30 14.26
C GLY A 58 -2.94 -6.35 13.15
N LYS A 59 -3.30 -6.00 11.91
CA LYS A 59 -3.14 -6.88 10.75
C LYS A 59 -1.67 -7.06 10.38
N LYS A 60 -1.37 -8.20 9.75
CA LYS A 60 -0.03 -8.54 9.28
C LYS A 60 -0.10 -8.96 7.81
N ILE A 61 0.82 -8.45 7.01
CA ILE A 61 0.97 -8.80 5.59
C ILE A 61 2.33 -9.44 5.39
N LYS A 62 2.38 -10.64 4.80
CA LYS A 62 3.63 -11.31 4.43
C LYS A 62 3.85 -11.13 2.92
N ALA A 63 5.05 -10.73 2.53
CA ALA A 63 5.42 -10.54 1.14
C ALA A 63 6.89 -10.94 0.91
N ASP A 64 7.25 -11.20 -0.35
CA ASP A 64 8.64 -11.51 -0.72
C ASP A 64 9.53 -10.25 -0.69
N ALA A 65 8.93 -9.07 -0.90
CA ALA A 65 9.60 -7.78 -0.89
C ALA A 65 8.66 -6.67 -0.41
N LEU A 66 9.25 -5.59 0.14
CA LEU A 66 8.55 -4.37 0.51
C LEU A 66 9.15 -3.18 -0.26
N LEU A 67 8.29 -2.38 -0.87
CA LEU A 67 8.67 -1.09 -1.47
C LEU A 67 8.06 0.04 -0.65
N TRP A 68 8.89 0.97 -0.17
CA TRP A 68 8.47 2.09 0.64
C TRP A 68 8.27 3.37 -0.20
N CYS A 69 7.05 3.90 -0.21
CA CYS A 69 6.65 5.02 -1.06
C CYS A 69 6.01 6.18 -0.27
N SER A 70 6.51 6.54 0.92
CA SER A 70 5.92 7.60 1.76
C SER A 70 6.35 9.04 1.41
N GLY A 71 6.64 9.30 0.14
CA GLY A 71 7.04 10.61 -0.35
C GLY A 71 8.55 10.85 -0.37
N ARG A 72 8.92 12.08 -0.76
CA ARG A 72 10.31 12.54 -0.87
C ARG A 72 10.45 13.86 -0.11
N THR A 73 11.57 14.01 0.59
CA THR A 73 11.95 15.29 1.24
C THR A 73 13.04 15.96 0.42
N GLY A 74 13.07 17.30 0.39
CA GLY A 74 14.14 18.06 -0.24
C GLY A 74 15.49 17.81 0.44
N ASN A 75 16.56 17.73 -0.35
CA ASN A 75 17.92 17.57 0.15
C ASN A 75 18.56 18.95 0.31
N THR A 76 18.36 19.58 1.47
CA THR A 76 19.02 20.84 1.89
C THR A 76 20.12 20.57 2.89
#